data_AF-A0A7L2BZE8-F1
#
_entry.id   AF-A0A7L2BZE8-F1
#
_cell.length_a   1.000
_cell.length_b   1.000
_cell.length_c   1.000
_cell.angle_alpha   90.00
_cell.angle_beta   90.00
_cell.angle_gamma   90.00
#
_symmetry.space_group_name_H-M   'P 1'
#
loop_
_entity.id
_entity.type
_entity.pdbx_description
1 polymer ?
#
loop_
_entity_poly.entity_id
_entity_poly.type
_entity_poly.pdbx_seq_one_letter_code
_entity_poly.pdbx_strand_id
1 'polypeptide(L)'
;IGDDEQGYDLDLFCIPKHYADDLEKVYIPHGLIMDRTERLAREIMKGMGGHHIVALCVLKGGYKFFADLLDYIKALNRNSDKSIPMTVDFIRLKSYC
;
A
#
# COMPACT_ATOMS: atom_id res chain seq x y z
N ILE A 1 4.93 -2.63 -15.43
CA ILE A 1 3.85 -2.09 -16.28
C ILE A 1 4.56 -1.43 -17.45
N GLY A 2 4.34 -1.94 -18.66
CA GLY A 2 4.92 -1.34 -19.87
C GLY A 2 4.04 -0.20 -20.39
N ASP A 3 4.56 0.60 -21.31
CA ASP A 3 3.84 1.75 -21.85
C ASP A 3 2.59 1.34 -22.66
N ASP A 4 2.57 0.11 -23.18
CA ASP A 4 1.45 -0.47 -23.95
C ASP A 4 0.37 -1.13 -23.07
N GLU A 5 0.46 -1.05 -21.74
CA GLU A 5 -0.55 -1.62 -20.83
C GLU A 5 -1.88 -0.89 -20.97
N GLN A 6 -2.92 -1.62 -21.39
CA GLN A 6 -4.26 -1.06 -21.61
C GLN A 6 -5.15 -1.11 -20.36
N GLY A 7 -4.74 -1.83 -19.31
CA GLY A 7 -5.56 -2.06 -18.13
C GLY A 7 -6.78 -2.96 -18.41
N TYR A 8 -7.73 -2.96 -17.49
CA TYR A 8 -8.89 -3.85 -17.51
C TYR A 8 -10.20 -3.09 -17.64
N ASP A 9 -11.19 -3.73 -18.27
CA ASP A 9 -12.51 -3.13 -18.41
C ASP A 9 -13.23 -2.96 -17.06
N LEU A 10 -13.99 -1.87 -16.92
CA LEU A 10 -14.65 -1.53 -15.66
C LEU A 10 -15.73 -2.55 -15.27
N ASP A 11 -16.43 -3.10 -16.26
CA ASP A 11 -17.51 -4.08 -16.08
C ASP A 11 -17.04 -5.42 -15.50
N LEU A 12 -15.72 -5.66 -15.49
CA LEU A 12 -15.11 -6.85 -14.88
C LEU A 12 -14.91 -6.68 -13.36
N PHE A 13 -15.17 -5.50 -12.80
CA PHE A 13 -14.91 -5.16 -11.40
C PHE A 13 -16.11 -4.50 -10.74
N CYS A 14 -16.13 -4.56 -9.40
CA CYS A 14 -17.09 -3.84 -8.59
C CYS A 14 -16.67 -2.36 -8.44
N ILE A 15 -17.11 -1.51 -9.37
CA ILE A 15 -16.84 -0.08 -9.35
C ILE A 15 -18.00 0.69 -8.69
N PRO A 16 -17.74 1.69 -7.82
CA PRO A 16 -18.80 2.53 -7.27
C PRO A 16 -19.58 3.26 -8.37
N LYS A 17 -20.91 3.14 -8.35
CA LYS A 17 -21.79 3.66 -9.43
C LYS A 17 -21.61 5.15 -9.73
N HIS A 18 -21.31 5.95 -8.72
CA HIS A 18 -21.11 7.40 -8.88
C HIS A 18 -19.79 7.77 -9.55
N TYR A 19 -18.92 6.80 -9.84
CA TYR A 19 -17.68 6.97 -10.61
C TYR A 19 -17.71 6.26 -11.96
N ALA A 20 -18.83 5.62 -12.33
CA ALA A 20 -18.89 4.78 -13.52
C ALA A 20 -18.56 5.57 -14.81
N ASP A 21 -18.98 6.82 -14.89
CA ASP A 21 -18.78 7.70 -16.05
C ASP A 21 -17.46 8.52 -15.96
N ASP A 22 -16.79 8.50 -14.79
CA ASP A 22 -15.57 9.28 -14.53
C ASP A 22 -14.27 8.47 -14.73
N LEU A 23 -14.39 7.16 -14.98
CA LEU A 23 -13.28 6.23 -15.09
C LEU A 23 -13.21 5.64 -16.49
N GLU A 24 -12.00 5.37 -16.99
CA GLU A 24 -11.79 4.76 -18.31
C GLU A 24 -11.54 3.25 -18.20
N LYS A 25 -10.55 2.85 -17.38
CA LYS A 25 -10.15 1.46 -17.16
C LYS A 25 -9.65 1.28 -15.73
N VAL A 26 -9.72 0.05 -15.22
CA VAL A 26 -8.99 -0.34 -14.00
C VAL A 26 -7.55 -0.59 -14.38
N TYR A 27 -6.61 0.24 -13.90
CA TYR A 27 -5.19 0.07 -14.24
C TYR A 27 -4.50 -1.00 -13.38
N ILE A 28 -4.76 -1.00 -12.07
CA ILE A 28 -4.22 -1.97 -11.13
C ILE A 28 -5.36 -2.44 -10.22
N PRO A 29 -5.76 -3.72 -10.29
CA PRO A 29 -6.78 -4.26 -9.40
C PRO A 29 -6.36 -4.17 -7.94
N HIS A 30 -7.32 -3.88 -7.05
CA HIS A 30 -7.08 -3.79 -5.61
C HIS A 30 -6.40 -5.05 -5.05
N GLY A 31 -6.82 -6.26 -5.47
CA GLY A 31 -6.20 -7.51 -5.04
C GLY A 31 -4.71 -7.59 -5.35
N LEU A 32 -4.31 -7.15 -6.56
CA LEU A 32 -2.90 -7.14 -6.96
C LEU A 32 -2.07 -6.16 -6.11
N ILE A 33 -2.65 -5.02 -5.71
CA ILE A 33 -2.03 -4.08 -4.76
C ILE A 33 -1.83 -4.77 -3.41
N MET A 34 -2.84 -5.48 -2.90
CA MET A 34 -2.74 -6.18 -1.62
C MET A 34 -1.66 -7.27 -1.64
N ASP A 35 -1.63 -8.11 -2.68
CA ASP A 35 -0.64 -9.17 -2.84
C ASP A 35 0.79 -8.58 -2.89
N ARG A 36 0.96 -7.49 -3.64
CA ARG A 36 2.26 -6.82 -3.73
C ARG A 36 2.64 -6.16 -2.42
N THR A 37 1.69 -5.57 -1.70
CA THR A 37 1.90 -4.92 -0.41
C THR A 37 2.32 -5.93 0.65
N GLU A 38 1.73 -7.13 0.67
CA GLU A 38 2.18 -8.23 1.55
C GLU A 38 3.64 -8.59 1.26
N ARG A 39 3.99 -8.73 -0.02
CA ARG A 39 5.37 -9.06 -0.40
C ARG A 39 6.35 -7.97 0.02
N LEU A 40 5.98 -6.70 -0.15
CA LEU A 40 6.79 -5.56 0.30
C LEU A 40 6.99 -5.58 1.83
N ALA A 41 5.96 -5.89 2.62
CA ALA A 41 6.09 -6.02 4.07
C ALA A 41 7.12 -7.08 4.47
N ARG A 42 7.14 -8.24 3.79
CA ARG A 42 8.13 -9.30 4.03
C ARG A 42 9.54 -8.85 3.68
N GLU A 43 9.71 -8.10 2.60
CA GLU A 43 11.00 -7.55 2.18
C GLU A 43 11.53 -6.50 3.17
N ILE A 44 10.67 -5.61 3.65
CA ILE A 44 10.99 -4.62 4.69
C ILE A 44 11.41 -5.32 5.99
N MET A 45 10.63 -6.29 6.46
CA MET A 45 10.95 -7.04 7.68
C MET A 45 12.26 -7.82 7.55
N LYS A 46 12.61 -8.31 6.36
CA LYS A 46 13.89 -8.97 6.12
C LYS A 46 15.06 -7.98 6.13
N GLY A 47 14.89 -6.80 5.55
CA GLY A 47 15.96 -5.78 5.43
C GLY A 47 16.17 -4.94 6.69
N MET A 48 15.10 -4.67 7.45
CA MET A 48 15.10 -3.77 8.61
C MET A 48 14.88 -4.52 9.93
N GLY A 49 14.91 -5.86 9.88
CA GLY A 49 14.46 -6.80 10.91
C GLY A 49 15.15 -6.77 12.29
N GLY A 50 16.19 -5.95 12.46
CA GLY A 50 17.06 -5.94 13.64
C GLY A 50 17.02 -4.68 14.49
N HIS A 51 16.31 -3.64 14.05
CA HIS A 51 16.32 -2.32 14.70
C HIS A 51 14.91 -1.76 14.82
N HIS A 52 14.70 -0.86 15.78
CA HIS A 52 13.46 -0.11 15.92
C HIS A 52 13.10 0.62 14.62
N ILE A 53 11.87 0.43 14.11
CA ILE A 53 11.41 1.04 12.85
C ILE A 53 10.54 2.25 13.14
N VAL A 54 10.81 3.38 12.48
CA VAL A 54 9.91 4.53 12.45
C VAL A 54 9.26 4.59 11.07
N ALA A 55 7.95 4.39 11.00
CA ALA A 55 7.18 4.42 9.76
C ALA A 55 6.57 5.82 9.56
N LEU A 56 7.04 6.56 8.56
CA LEU A 56 6.60 7.92 8.27
C LEU A 56 5.65 7.93 7.06
N CYS A 57 4.40 8.33 7.26
CA CYS A 57 3.40 8.42 6.21
C CYS A 57 3.33 9.83 5.61
N VAL A 58 3.43 9.92 4.28
CA VAL A 58 3.19 11.17 3.54
C VAL A 58 1.70 11.32 3.20
N LEU A 59 1.06 12.30 3.83
CA LEU A 59 -0.35 12.61 3.65
C LEU A 59 -0.60 13.54 2.44
N LYS A 60 -1.76 13.45 1.79
CA LYS A 60 -2.90 12.57 2.13
C LYS A 60 -2.87 11.22 1.41
N GLY A 61 -2.42 11.18 0.16
CA GLY A 61 -2.55 10.01 -0.71
C GLY A 61 -1.92 8.72 -0.20
N GLY A 62 -0.89 8.80 0.65
CA GLY A 62 -0.20 7.63 1.19
C GLY A 62 -0.98 6.85 2.26
N TYR A 63 -2.08 7.40 2.80
CA TYR A 63 -2.69 6.85 4.02
C TYR A 63 -3.19 5.40 3.89
N LYS A 64 -3.81 5.03 2.75
CA LYS A 64 -4.31 3.67 2.53
C LYS A 64 -3.18 2.66 2.42
N PHE A 65 -2.28 2.88 1.47
CA PHE A 65 -1.10 2.04 1.28
C PHE A 65 -0.29 1.89 2.57
N PHE A 66 -0.10 2.99 3.32
CA PHE A 66 0.61 2.95 4.59
C PHE A 66 -0.09 2.08 5.64
N ALA A 67 -1.42 2.22 5.77
CA ALA A 67 -2.19 1.40 6.69
C ALA A 67 -2.12 -0.09 6.32
N ASP A 68 -2.36 -0.42 5.04
CA ASP A 68 -2.34 -1.81 4.55
C ASP A 68 -0.95 -2.44 4.72
N LEU A 69 0.12 -1.70 4.41
CA LEU A 69 1.50 -2.13 4.61
C LEU A 69 1.81 -2.38 6.08
N LEU A 70 1.40 -1.48 6.97
CA LEU A 70 1.60 -1.64 8.40
C LEU A 70 0.85 -2.83 8.96
N ASP A 71 -0.34 -3.13 8.46
CA ASP A 71 -1.11 -4.28 8.93
C ASP A 71 -0.44 -5.60 8.55
N TYR A 72 0.12 -5.70 7.34
CA TYR A 72 0.97 -6.84 6.97
C TYR A 72 2.24 -6.93 7.82
N ILE A 73 2.92 -5.81 8.09
CA ILE A 73 4.11 -5.82 8.95
C ILE A 73 3.75 -6.27 10.37
N LYS A 74 2.67 -5.75 10.96
CA LYS A 74 2.19 -6.16 12.28
C LYS A 74 1.85 -7.65 12.30
N ALA A 75 1.23 -8.18 11.25
CA ALA A 75 0.93 -9.60 11.13
C ALA A 75 2.22 -10.44 11.13
N LEU A 76 3.23 -10.05 10.35
CA LEU A 76 4.53 -10.73 10.36
C LEU A 76 5.23 -10.66 11.72
N ASN A 77 5.17 -9.50 12.37
CA ASN A 77 5.79 -9.24 13.67
C ASN A 77 5.18 -10.09 14.79
N ARG A 78 3.86 -10.35 14.74
CA ARG A 78 3.14 -11.18 15.72
C ARG A 78 3.32 -12.68 15.50
N ASN A 79 3.62 -13.09 14.27
CA ASN A 79 3.76 -14.50 13.88
C ASN A 79 5.24 -14.94 13.72
N SER A 80 6.17 -14.13 14.21
CA SER A 80 7.62 -14.36 14.16
C SER A 80 8.16 -14.51 15.58
N ASP A 81 9.15 -15.37 15.78
CA ASP A 81 9.85 -15.52 17.07
C ASP A 81 10.59 -14.24 17.50
N LYS A 82 10.88 -13.37 16.53
CA LYS A 82 11.51 -12.06 16.76
C LYS A 82 10.49 -10.97 16.54
N SER A 83 10.31 -10.12 17.56
CA SER A 83 9.49 -8.92 17.46
C SER A 83 10.34 -7.65 17.38
N ILE A 84 9.86 -6.68 16.61
CA ILE A 84 10.52 -5.41 16.38
C ILE A 84 9.58 -4.29 16.81
N PRO A 85 10.03 -3.38 17.70
CA PRO A 85 9.26 -2.19 18.04
C PRO A 85 9.09 -1.27 16.83
N MET A 86 7.90 -0.69 16.69
CA MET A 86 7.57 0.20 15.59
C MET A 86 6.80 1.42 16.09
N THR A 87 7.21 2.61 15.65
CA THR A 87 6.45 3.85 15.81
C THR A 87 5.97 4.37 14.46
N VAL A 88 4.91 5.18 14.49
CA VAL A 88 4.31 5.78 13.31
C VAL A 88 4.31 7.30 13.44
N ASP A 89 4.55 7.99 12.33
CA ASP A 89 4.45 9.45 12.25
C ASP A 89 3.87 9.88 10.90
N PHE A 90 3.37 11.12 10.82
CA PHE A 90 2.63 11.62 9.67
C PHE A 90 3.13 13.01 9.29
N ILE A 91 3.50 13.18 8.02
CA ILE A 91 3.84 14.48 7.45
C ILE A 91 2.91 14.84 6.32
N ARG A 92 2.67 16.14 6.14
CA ARG A 92 1.97 16.67 4.97
C ARG A 92 2.92 17.60 4.24
N LEU A 93 3.23 17.24 2.99
CA LEU A 93 4.00 18.09 2.11
C LEU A 93 3.05 19.04 1.38
N LYS A 94 3.47 20.30 1.22
CA LYS A 94 2.87 21.22 0.26
C LYS A 94 3.76 21.22 -0.96
N SER A 95 3.26 20.63 -2.04
CA SER A 95 3.89 20.73 -3.35
C SER A 95 2.98 21.60 -4.23
N TYR A 96 3.61 22.54 -4.93
CA TYR A 96 3.00 23.63 -5.70
C TYR A 96 2.39 24.76 -4.83
N CYS A 97 2.66 26.00 -5.23
CA CYS A 97 2.23 27.24 -4.56
C CYS A 97 0.71 27.42 -4.62
#